data_AF-A0A7C4GUU8-F1
#
_entry.id   AF-A0A7C4GUU8-F1
#
_cell.length_a   1.000
_cell.length_b   1.000
_cell.length_c   1.000
_cell.angle_alpha   90.00
_cell.angle_beta   90.00
_cell.angle_gamma   90.00
#
_symmetry.space_group_name_H-M   'P 1'
#
loop_
_entity.id
_entity.type
_entity.pdbx_description
1 polymer ?
#
loop_
_entity_poly.entity_id
_entity_poly.type
_entity_poly.pdbx_seq_one_letter_code
_entity_poly.pdbx_strand_id
1 'polypeptide(L)' 'MSEKDIVKAIIDHINRQGNNWKFVMGREILDKKSFLKKLSKDKEFRKTIVQMVVSLSVDILTRKGE' A
#
# COMPACT_ATOMS: atom_id res chain seq x y z
N MET A 1 9.33 -6.59 11.73
CA MET A 1 8.00 -6.76 11.12
C MET A 1 8.18 -7.55 9.83
N SER A 2 7.41 -8.61 9.59
CA SER A 2 7.56 -9.40 8.36
C SER A 2 6.81 -8.75 7.19
N GLU A 3 7.17 -9.10 5.95
CA GLU A 3 6.40 -8.68 4.75
C GLU A 3 4.91 -9.03 4.89
N LYS A 4 4.63 -10.21 5.48
CA LYS A 4 3.27 -10.71 5.70
C LYS A 4 2.45 -9.79 6.60
N ASP A 5 3.07 -9.25 7.65
CA ASP A 5 2.42 -8.33 8.57
C ASP A 5 2.13 -6.97 7.92
N ILE A 6 3.07 -6.47 7.11
CA ILE A 6 2.90 -5.22 6.35
C ILE A 6 1.77 -5.36 5.35
N VAL A 7 1.74 -6.46 4.59
CA VAL A 7 0.67 -6.75 3.62
C VAL A 7 -0.68 -6.85 4.32
N LYS A 8 -0.75 -7.50 5.48
CA LYS A 8 -1.98 -7.57 6.27
C LYS A 8 -2.44 -6.17 6.69
N ALA A 9 -1.55 -5.34 7.22
CA ALA A 9 -1.86 -3.97 7.61
C ALA A 9 -2.34 -3.11 6.43
N ILE A 10 -1.75 -3.27 5.24
CA ILE A 10 -2.20 -2.62 4.00
C ILE A 10 -3.62 -3.05 3.66
N ILE A 11 -3.90 -4.37 3.64
CA ILE A 11 -5.23 -4.91 3.34
C ILE A 11 -6.27 -4.34 4.32
N ASP A 12 -5.98 -4.36 5.62
CA ASP A 12 -6.89 -3.84 6.65
C ASP A 12 -7.11 -2.32 6.52
N HIS A 13 -6.08 -1.57 6.14
CA HIS A 13 -6.20 -0.15 5.85
C HIS A 13 -7.11 0.11 4.64
N ILE A 14 -6.90 -0.59 3.53
CA ILE A 14 -7.70 -0.47 2.31
C ILE A 14 -9.14 -0.93 2.53
N ASN A 15 -9.35 -1.97 3.35
CA ASN A 15 -10.69 -2.46 3.68
C ASN A 15 -11.53 -1.45 4.48
N ARG A 16 -10.89 -0.59 5.29
CA ARG A 16 -11.56 0.52 5.98
C ARG A 16 -11.91 1.70 5.09
N GLN A 17 -11.35 1.77 3.88
CA GLN A 17 -11.67 2.83 2.93
C GLN A 17 -13.05 2.61 2.29
N GLY A 18 -13.72 3.73 1.98
CA GLY A 18 -15.00 3.74 1.27
C GLY A 18 -14.88 3.29 -0.19
N ASN A 19 -16.02 3.07 -0.85
CA ASN A 19 -16.08 2.52 -2.21
C ASN A 19 -15.50 3.46 -3.29
N ASN A 20 -15.39 4.75 -3.00
CA ASN A 20 -14.81 5.75 -3.91
C ASN A 20 -13.28 5.82 -3.83
N TRP A 21 -12.66 5.00 -2.97
CA TRP A 21 -11.21 4.96 -2.87
C TRP A 21 -10.57 4.50 -4.18
N LYS A 22 -9.51 5.21 -4.58
CA LYS A 22 -8.71 4.91 -5.75
C LYS A 22 -7.23 5.00 -5.38
N PHE A 23 -6.45 4.06 -5.90
CA PHE A 23 -5.00 4.14 -5.94
C PHE A 23 -4.56 4.60 -7.31
N VAL A 24 -3.79 5.69 -7.36
CA VAL A 24 -3.27 6.27 -8.58
C VAL A 24 -1.78 6.03 -8.63
N MET A 25 -1.31 5.34 -9.68
CA MET A 25 0.10 5.05 -9.90
C MET A 25 0.45 5.33 -11.37
N GLY A 26 1.00 6.52 -11.62
CA GLY A 26 1.23 7.00 -12.99
C GLY A 26 -0.09 7.11 -13.75
N ARG A 27 -0.24 6.30 -14.82
CA ARG A 27 -1.46 6.24 -15.64
C ARG A 27 -2.47 5.19 -15.16
N GLU A 28 -2.09 4.36 -14.20
CA GLU A 28 -2.94 3.30 -13.68
C GLU A 28 -3.79 3.82 -12.52
N ILE A 29 -5.11 3.60 -12.59
CA ILE A 29 -6.05 3.91 -11.52
C ILE A 29 -6.71 2.60 -11.10
N LEU A 30 -6.47 2.18 -9.86
CA LEU A 30 -7.05 0.97 -9.29
C LEU A 30 -8.11 1.34 -8.27
N ASP A 31 -9.31 0.78 -8.41
CA ASP A 31 -10.25 0.76 -7.29
C ASP A 31 -9.81 -0.22 -6.20
N LYS A 32 -10.51 -0.15 -5.07
CA LYS A 32 -10.28 -1.02 -3.90
C LYS A 32 -10.18 -2.51 -4.27
N LYS A 33 -11.13 -3.02 -5.06
CA LYS A 33 -11.19 -4.44 -5.42
C LYS A 33 -10.03 -4.84 -6.32
N SER A 34 -9.72 -4.01 -7.30
CA SER A 34 -8.66 -4.20 -8.28
C SER A 34 -7.28 -4.14 -7.62
N PHE A 35 -7.09 -3.19 -6.69
CA PHE A 35 -5.88 -3.08 -5.89
C PHE A 35 -5.63 -4.33 -5.05
N LEU A 36 -6.63 -4.79 -4.28
CA LEU A 36 -6.49 -5.99 -3.44
C LEU A 36 -6.25 -7.26 -4.28
N LYS A 37 -6.92 -7.38 -5.43
CA LYS A 37 -6.68 -8.47 -6.37
C LYS A 37 -5.26 -8.45 -6.93
N LYS A 38 -4.74 -7.27 -7.31
CA LYS A 38 -3.38 -7.12 -7.82
C LYS A 38 -2.34 -7.40 -6.72
N LEU A 39 -2.54 -6.86 -5.51
CA LEU A 39 -1.66 -7.07 -4.34
C LEU A 39 -1.48 -8.56 -3.99
N SER A 40 -2.53 -9.36 -4.12
CA SER A 40 -2.45 -10.80 -3.83
C SER A 40 -1.77 -11.61 -4.95
N LYS A 41 -2.05 -11.27 -6.22
CA LYS A 41 -1.62 -12.08 -7.38
C LYS A 41 -0.27 -11.67 -7.97
N ASP A 42 0.07 -10.40 -7.90
CA ASP A 42 1.26 -9.82 -8.53
C ASP A 42 2.35 -9.59 -7.47
N LYS A 43 3.43 -10.38 -7.58
CA LYS A 43 4.56 -10.33 -6.64
C LYS A 43 5.34 -9.03 -6.74
N GLU A 44 5.57 -8.52 -7.95
CA GLU A 44 6.34 -7.29 -8.15
C GLU A 44 5.53 -6.09 -7.65
N PHE A 45 4.25 -6.03 -7.99
CA PHE A 45 3.36 -5.00 -7.44
C PHE A 45 3.34 -5.03 -5.91
N ARG A 46 3.19 -6.22 -5.31
CA ARG A 46 3.23 -6.35 -3.84
C ARG A 46 4.53 -5.85 -3.24
N LYS A 47 5.67 -6.19 -3.84
CA LYS A 47 6.99 -5.73 -3.39
C LYS A 47 7.09 -4.20 -3.47
N THR A 48 6.64 -3.60 -4.57
CA THR A 48 6.61 -2.13 -4.74
C THR A 48 5.76 -1.45 -3.67
N ILE A 49 4.54 -1.93 -3.43
CA ILE A 49 3.66 -1.34 -2.40
C ILE A 49 4.28 -1.46 -1.01
N VAL A 50 4.83 -2.62 -0.66
CA VAL A 50 5.51 -2.82 0.64
C VAL A 50 6.69 -1.86 0.78
N GLN A 51 7.52 -1.71 -0.25
CA GLN A 51 8.65 -0.78 -0.24
C GLN A 51 8.21 0.67 -0.07
N MET A 52 7.14 1.10 -0.74
CA MET A 52 6.58 2.44 -0.58
C MET A 52 6.12 2.69 0.86
N VAL A 53 5.40 1.74 1.46
CA VAL A 53 4.93 1.85 2.85
C VAL A 53 6.10 1.92 3.83
N VAL A 54 7.13 1.09 3.64
CA VAL A 54 8.33 1.08 4.48
C VAL A 54 9.08 2.40 4.36
N SER A 55 9.31 2.87 3.13
CA SER A 55 10.05 4.12 2.88
C SER A 55 9.33 5.31 3.52
N LEU A 56 8.02 5.43 3.30
CA LEU A 56 7.21 6.48 3.91
C LEU A 56 7.22 6.40 5.45
N SER A 57 7.19 5.19 6.01
CA SER A 57 7.27 5.00 7.47
C SER A 57 8.62 5.49 8.01
N VAL A 58 9.72 5.16 7.33
CA VAL A 58 11.05 5.66 7.69
C VAL A 58 11.09 7.18 7.59
N ASP A 59 10.60 7.75 6.51
CA ASP A 59 10.58 9.21 6.31
C ASP A 59 9.80 9.91 7.42
N ILE A 60 8.62 9.39 7.79
CA ILE A 60 7.80 9.95 8.89
C ILE A 60 8.53 9.87 10.22
N LEU A 61 9.15 8.73 10.54
CA LEU A 61 9.83 8.50 11.82
C LEU A 61 11.15 9.25 11.95
N THR A 62 11.81 9.53 10.83
CA THR A 62 13.10 10.23 10.78
C THR A 62 12.96 11.70 10.45
N ARG A 63 11.74 12.18 10.18
CA ARG A 63 11.46 13.59 9.94
C ARG A 63 11.85 14.38 11.18
N LYS A 64 12.98 15.10 11.09
CA LYS A 64 13.29 16.16 12.06
C LYS A 64 12.22 17.22 11.87
N GLY A 65 11.45 17.52 12.92
CA GLY A 65 10.54 18.65 12.90
C GLY A 65 11.34 19.89 12.53
N GLU A 66 10.93 20.57 11.47
CA GLU A 66 11.38 21.93 11.19
C GLU A 66 10.86 22.88 12.27
#